data_AF-A0A9D4PFL8-F1
#
_entry.id   AF-A0A9D4PFL8-F1
#
_cell.length_a   1.000
_cell.length_b   1.000
_cell.length_c   1.000
_cell.angle_alpha   90.00
_cell.angle_beta   90.00
_cell.angle_gamma   90.00
#
_symmetry.space_group_name_H-M   'P 1'
#
loop_
_entity.id
_entity.type
_entity.pdbx_description
1 polymer ?
#
loop_
_entity_poly.entity_id
_entity_poly.type
_entity_poly.pdbx_seq_one_letter_code
_entity_poly.pdbx_strand_id
1 'polypeptide(L)'
;MANGIIRNIPLTYTQDQLVHALVNTRNPSLTYAKRLGSTTTVILLYEGNRVPTWVYFNSVMIRVSLYRKQIDFCKECGRLGHRPDVCRRPEVKLCPICGSKNPSSEHECTPKCQICGEAHHTADRTCKAKYKGAVIVRRKENAEVARDRDPTPDGALARGPRRLTWSDIVAKRDGDSVQSPLLSGSLRAAPDRDLAARMENVEKVNKELREELTRARKQNEKSLRKIEDLQQTLNELLKRMGESSVGIPSSCTSAPRGAAERGDATATRGEEGEKDMCCGGEDEAPAEVGSKRKSPSDVQPSKDVDNHAQEPKRPRPGDRKIYAIEEMVNKLTNKTERMFETLLTRLNESNAERNAQYAAVNPQLAAVNNRIEDLERGTVQLQQQQQERHEPAGGGLPLSQVVNVPTILNRGHNANATHNDRRDARIVASPPPNTFD
;
A
#
# COMPACT_ATOMS: atom_id res chain seq x y z
N MET A 1 1.98 9.09 -13.50
CA MET A 1 2.20 7.74 -12.94
C MET A 1 2.34 7.86 -11.44
N ALA A 2 1.39 7.26 -10.72
CA ALA A 2 1.41 7.24 -9.27
C ALA A 2 2.01 5.93 -8.76
N ASN A 3 2.82 6.04 -7.70
CA ASN A 3 3.53 4.91 -7.12
C ASN A 3 2.97 4.63 -5.72
N GLY A 4 2.60 3.38 -5.45
CA GLY A 4 2.24 2.90 -4.12
C GLY A 4 3.36 2.08 -3.48
N ILE A 5 3.22 1.82 -2.19
CA ILE A 5 4.02 0.85 -1.45
C ILE A 5 3.13 -0.04 -0.60
N ILE A 6 3.50 -1.31 -0.56
CA ILE A 6 3.00 -2.28 0.43
C ILE A 6 4.18 -2.78 1.26
N ARG A 7 3.91 -3.14 2.51
CA ARG A 7 4.91 -3.55 3.51
C ARG A 7 4.61 -4.96 4.00
N ASN A 8 5.59 -5.58 4.64
CA ASN A 8 5.49 -6.91 5.25
C ASN A 8 5.23 -8.04 4.23
N ILE A 9 5.77 -7.92 3.02
CA ILE A 9 5.73 -9.00 2.03
C ILE A 9 6.93 -9.93 2.26
N PRO A 10 6.71 -11.24 2.51
CA PRO A 10 7.79 -12.19 2.78
C PRO A 10 8.88 -12.17 1.70
N LEU A 11 10.14 -12.34 2.11
CA LEU A 11 11.29 -12.36 1.20
C LEU A 11 11.34 -13.61 0.32
N THR A 12 10.58 -14.65 0.68
CA THR A 12 10.46 -15.90 -0.09
C THR A 12 9.86 -15.71 -1.48
N TYR A 13 9.09 -14.63 -1.68
CA TYR A 13 8.51 -14.31 -2.98
C TYR A 13 9.54 -13.71 -3.93
N THR A 14 9.78 -14.41 -5.04
CA THR A 14 10.60 -13.92 -6.16
C THR A 14 9.93 -12.76 -6.88
N GLN A 15 10.70 -12.01 -7.66
CA GLN A 15 10.19 -10.87 -8.42
C GLN A 15 9.04 -11.26 -9.37
N ASP A 16 9.14 -12.41 -10.04
CA ASP A 16 8.11 -12.90 -10.96
C ASP A 16 6.84 -13.33 -10.21
N GLN A 17 7.00 -13.99 -9.06
CA GLN A 17 5.89 -14.36 -8.20
C GLN A 17 5.16 -13.12 -7.65
N LEU A 18 5.88 -12.04 -7.32
CA LEU A 18 5.27 -10.77 -6.92
C LEU A 18 4.44 -10.17 -8.04
N VAL A 19 4.97 -10.14 -9.26
CA VAL A 19 4.25 -9.63 -10.44
C VAL A 19 3.00 -10.48 -10.69
N HIS A 20 3.11 -11.80 -10.71
CA HIS A 20 1.96 -12.69 -10.93
C HIS A 20 0.90 -12.59 -9.82
N ALA A 21 1.31 -12.45 -8.55
CA ALA A 21 0.39 -12.36 -7.42
C ALA A 21 -0.34 -11.00 -7.35
N LEU A 22 0.28 -9.91 -7.81
CA LEU A 22 -0.24 -8.55 -7.70
C LEU A 22 -0.88 -8.04 -8.98
N VAL A 23 -0.27 -8.29 -10.14
CA VAL A 23 -0.76 -7.84 -11.45
C VAL A 23 -1.76 -8.87 -11.95
N ASN A 24 -3.02 -8.69 -11.55
CA ASN A 24 -4.13 -9.59 -11.87
C ASN A 24 -5.42 -8.79 -12.11
N THR A 25 -6.48 -9.48 -12.53
CA THR A 25 -7.80 -8.89 -12.81
C THR A 25 -8.44 -8.23 -11.58
N ARG A 26 -8.03 -8.59 -10.36
CA ARG A 26 -8.52 -7.97 -9.12
C ARG A 26 -7.85 -6.63 -8.83
N ASN A 27 -6.72 -6.34 -9.48
CA ASN A 27 -5.97 -5.09 -9.36
C ASN A 27 -5.76 -4.45 -10.74
N PRO A 28 -6.84 -4.08 -11.46
CA PRO A 28 -6.75 -3.71 -12.87
C PRO A 28 -5.87 -2.50 -13.15
N SER A 29 -5.75 -1.58 -12.19
CA SER A 29 -4.91 -0.39 -12.33
C SER A 29 -3.41 -0.64 -12.12
N LEU A 30 -2.98 -1.83 -11.70
CA LEU A 30 -1.59 -2.10 -11.36
C LEU A 30 -0.83 -2.63 -12.57
N THR A 31 0.16 -1.87 -13.05
CA THR A 31 0.96 -2.25 -14.23
C THR A 31 2.19 -3.07 -13.85
N TYR A 32 2.81 -2.74 -12.71
CA TYR A 32 4.07 -3.37 -12.32
C TYR A 32 4.25 -3.36 -10.80
N ALA A 33 4.96 -4.36 -10.28
CA ALA A 33 5.33 -4.45 -8.87
C ALA A 33 6.81 -4.81 -8.77
N LYS A 34 7.56 -4.15 -7.89
CA LYS A 34 8.99 -4.43 -7.68
C LYS A 34 9.41 -4.28 -6.23
N ARG A 35 10.20 -5.24 -5.74
CA ARG A 35 10.76 -5.17 -4.39
C ARG A 35 11.81 -4.06 -4.28
N LEU A 36 11.77 -3.32 -3.16
CA LEU A 36 12.75 -2.29 -2.88
C LEU A 36 13.98 -2.90 -2.18
N GLY A 37 15.01 -3.24 -2.95
CA GLY A 37 16.21 -3.90 -2.45
C GLY A 37 15.90 -5.26 -1.81
N SER A 38 16.59 -5.59 -0.72
CA SER A 38 16.40 -6.81 0.08
C SER A 38 15.33 -6.67 1.18
N THR A 39 14.41 -5.70 1.05
CA THR A 39 13.41 -5.41 2.11
C THR A 39 12.08 -6.12 1.88
N THR A 40 11.25 -6.17 2.92
CA THR A 40 9.85 -6.65 2.84
C THR A 40 8.89 -5.63 2.21
N THR A 41 9.42 -4.56 1.61
CA THR A 41 8.64 -3.48 0.99
C THR A 41 8.63 -3.64 -0.52
N VAL A 42 7.45 -3.55 -1.13
CA VAL A 42 7.24 -3.63 -2.57
C VAL A 42 6.67 -2.32 -3.07
N ILE A 43 7.27 -1.76 -4.12
CA ILE A 43 6.77 -0.59 -4.85
C ILE A 43 5.81 -1.09 -5.92
N LEU A 44 4.68 -0.41 -6.00
CA LEU A 44 3.59 -0.67 -6.94
C LEU A 44 3.51 0.49 -7.92
N LEU A 45 3.49 0.21 -9.22
CA LEU A 45 3.32 1.18 -10.29
C LEU A 45 1.91 1.06 -10.86
N TYR A 46 1.14 2.14 -10.74
CA TYR A 46 -0.23 2.19 -11.22
C TYR A 46 -0.34 2.90 -12.56
N GLU A 47 -1.22 2.38 -13.39
CA GLU A 47 -1.75 3.06 -14.55
C GLU A 47 -2.60 4.25 -14.08
N GLY A 48 -2.18 5.45 -14.45
CA GLY A 48 -2.80 6.70 -14.04
C GLY A 48 -2.13 7.41 -12.85
N ASN A 49 -2.90 8.27 -12.19
CA ASN A 49 -2.40 9.23 -11.20
C ASN A 49 -2.99 9.02 -9.79
N ARG A 50 -3.72 7.92 -9.56
CA ARG A 50 -4.34 7.60 -8.28
C ARG A 50 -3.78 6.28 -7.75
N VAL A 51 -3.46 6.26 -6.46
CA VAL A 51 -3.07 5.04 -5.75
C VAL A 51 -4.28 4.56 -4.94
N PRO A 52 -4.78 3.33 -5.15
CA PRO A 52 -5.87 2.80 -4.34
C PRO A 52 -5.43 2.64 -2.89
N THR A 53 -6.39 2.64 -1.96
CA THR A 53 -6.07 2.47 -0.52
C THR A 53 -5.69 1.03 -0.19
N TRP A 54 -6.15 0.08 -0.99
CA TRP A 54 -6.00 -1.36 -0.78
C TRP A 54 -5.67 -2.06 -2.10
N VAL A 55 -4.94 -3.16 -2.03
CA VAL A 55 -4.61 -4.03 -3.15
C VAL A 55 -4.76 -5.49 -2.71
N TYR A 56 -5.17 -6.37 -3.61
CA TYR A 56 -5.17 -7.80 -3.33
C TYR A 56 -3.79 -8.40 -3.59
N PHE A 57 -3.22 -9.07 -2.60
CA PHE A 57 -2.04 -9.91 -2.74
C PHE A 57 -2.46 -11.35 -2.45
N ASN A 58 -2.51 -12.19 -3.50
CA ASN A 58 -3.17 -13.49 -3.45
C ASN A 58 -4.64 -13.35 -3.00
N SER A 59 -4.99 -13.90 -1.84
CA SER A 59 -6.33 -13.86 -1.25
C SER A 59 -6.47 -12.83 -0.12
N VAL A 60 -5.43 -12.04 0.17
CA VAL A 60 -5.41 -11.09 1.29
C VAL A 60 -5.42 -9.66 0.77
N MET A 61 -6.21 -8.81 1.42
CA MET A 61 -6.26 -7.38 1.13
C MET A 61 -5.20 -6.65 1.95
N ILE A 62 -4.28 -5.95 1.29
CA ILE A 62 -3.16 -5.24 1.91
C ILE A 62 -3.30 -3.74 1.70
N ARG A 63 -3.04 -2.97 2.75
CA ARG A 63 -3.10 -1.51 2.69
C ARG A 63 -1.94 -0.97 1.87
N VAL A 64 -2.25 -0.14 0.89
CA VAL A 64 -1.27 0.57 0.07
C VAL A 64 -1.06 1.96 0.64
N SER A 65 0.20 2.39 0.73
CA SER A 65 0.56 3.77 1.06
C SER A 65 1.15 4.45 -0.17
N LEU A 66 0.98 5.76 -0.30
CA LEU A 66 1.62 6.50 -1.38
C LEU A 66 3.15 6.45 -1.23
N TYR A 67 3.85 6.04 -2.29
CA TYR A 67 5.31 6.10 -2.31
C TYR A 67 5.76 7.56 -2.33
N ARG A 68 6.60 7.92 -1.36
CA ARG A 68 7.22 9.25 -1.30
C ARG A 68 8.69 9.11 -1.59
N LYS A 69 9.11 9.48 -2.81
CA LYS A 69 10.53 9.48 -3.18
C LYS A 69 11.27 10.47 -2.28
N GLN A 70 12.33 9.98 -1.63
CA GLN A 70 13.24 10.85 -0.88
C GLN A 70 14.11 11.64 -1.87
N ILE A 71 14.51 12.84 -1.46
CA ILE A 71 15.51 13.62 -2.18
C ILE A 71 16.83 12.85 -2.06
N ASP A 72 17.41 12.52 -3.21
CA ASP A 72 18.70 11.84 -3.26
C ASP A 72 19.76 12.78 -2.65
N PHE A 73 20.49 12.29 -1.64
CA PHE A 73 21.57 13.00 -0.95
C PHE A 73 22.84 12.19 -1.11
N CYS A 74 23.86 12.80 -1.73
CA CYS A 74 25.14 12.15 -1.95
C CYS A 74 25.96 12.21 -0.66
N LYS A 75 26.32 11.04 -0.09
CA LYS A 75 27.11 10.98 1.14
C LYS A 75 28.58 11.38 0.93
N GLU A 76 29.08 11.36 -0.30
CA GLU A 76 30.48 11.70 -0.62
C GLU A 76 30.66 13.21 -0.73
N CYS A 77 29.93 13.85 -1.66
CA CYS A 77 30.06 15.29 -1.86
C CYS A 77 29.07 16.13 -1.03
N GLY A 78 28.14 15.49 -0.33
CA GLY A 78 27.11 16.14 0.49
C GLY A 78 26.11 17.00 -0.28
N ARG A 79 26.04 16.92 -1.62
CA ARG A 79 25.06 17.67 -2.43
C ARG A 79 23.79 16.85 -2.68
N LEU A 80 22.69 17.57 -2.92
CA LEU A 80 21.40 16.97 -3.28
C LEU A 80 21.32 16.63 -4.78
N GLY A 81 20.46 15.68 -5.12
CA GLY A 81 20.06 15.36 -6.49
C GLY A 81 20.74 14.15 -7.13
N HIS A 82 21.71 13.54 -6.47
CA HIS A 82 22.39 12.34 -6.97
C HIS A 82 22.80 11.40 -5.82
N ARG A 83 23.11 10.16 -6.19
CA ARG A 83 23.59 9.12 -5.29
C ARG A 83 25.13 9.06 -5.31
N PRO A 84 25.79 8.52 -4.28
CA PRO A 84 27.26 8.43 -4.22
C PRO A 84 27.88 7.73 -5.44
N ASP A 85 27.26 6.64 -5.92
CA ASP A 85 27.71 5.86 -7.08
C ASP A 85 27.77 6.64 -8.40
N VAL A 86 27.06 7.77 -8.51
CA VAL A 86 27.04 8.62 -9.71
C VAL A 86 27.60 10.02 -9.42
N CYS A 87 28.37 10.17 -8.34
CA CYS A 87 28.98 11.43 -7.95
C CYS A 87 30.07 11.86 -8.94
N ARG A 88 29.91 13.04 -9.54
CA ARG A 88 30.93 13.61 -10.46
C ARG A 88 32.10 14.29 -9.75
N ARG A 89 31.98 14.56 -8.44
CA ARG A 89 32.95 15.35 -7.66
C ARG A 89 33.13 14.78 -6.24
N PRO A 90 33.71 13.58 -6.10
CA PRO A 90 33.92 12.95 -4.79
C PRO A 90 34.95 13.70 -3.93
N GLU A 91 35.83 14.50 -4.54
CA GLU A 91 36.89 15.25 -3.85
C GLU A 91 36.35 16.35 -2.93
N VAL A 92 35.24 17.01 -3.30
CA VAL A 92 34.66 18.11 -2.52
C VAL A 92 33.68 17.54 -1.52
N LYS A 93 34.18 17.16 -0.35
CA LYS A 93 33.35 16.66 0.75
C LYS A 93 32.68 17.82 1.48
N LEU A 94 31.39 17.70 1.75
CA LEU A 94 30.67 18.61 2.66
C LEU A 94 30.37 17.83 3.94
N CYS A 95 30.45 18.51 5.09
CA CYS A 95 30.00 17.92 6.34
C CYS A 95 28.51 17.54 6.25
N PRO A 96 28.10 16.29 6.55
CA PRO A 96 26.69 15.91 6.52
C PRO A 96 25.86 16.59 7.64
N ILE A 97 26.54 17.08 8.67
CA ILE A 97 25.94 17.71 9.86
C ILE A 97 25.72 19.20 9.62
N CYS A 98 26.76 19.96 9.26
CA CYS A 98 26.71 21.42 9.16
C CYS A 98 26.78 21.97 7.72
N GLY A 99 27.19 21.15 6.76
CA GLY A 99 27.37 21.57 5.36
C GLY A 99 28.66 22.35 5.04
N SER A 100 29.58 22.48 5.99
CA SER A 100 30.90 23.12 5.76
C SER A 100 31.70 22.36 4.70
N LYS A 101 32.47 23.11 3.90
CA LYS A 101 33.30 22.58 2.80
C LYS A 101 34.63 22.04 3.33
N ASN A 102 34.93 20.79 2.97
CA ASN A 102 36.16 20.07 3.28
C ASN A 102 36.67 20.29 4.71
N PRO A 103 35.83 20.04 5.73
CA PRO A 103 36.24 20.25 7.11
C PRO A 103 37.27 19.21 7.55
N SER A 104 38.05 19.53 8.58
CA SER A 104 38.82 18.53 9.33
C SER A 104 37.87 17.49 9.96
N SER A 105 38.40 16.27 10.21
CA SER A 105 37.68 15.19 10.90
C SER A 105 37.08 15.65 12.23
N GLU A 106 37.78 16.55 12.91
CA GLU A 106 37.37 17.19 14.16
C GLU A 106 37.15 18.68 13.91
N HIS A 107 35.92 19.05 13.56
CA HIS A 107 35.51 20.45 13.53
C HIS A 107 34.26 20.63 14.38
N GLU A 108 34.17 21.75 15.08
CA GLU A 108 32.98 22.09 15.85
C GLU A 108 31.81 22.32 14.89
N CYS A 109 30.80 21.46 14.96
CA CYS A 109 29.68 21.43 14.04
C CYS A 109 28.42 22.02 14.68
N THR A 110 27.82 23.03 14.06
CA THR A 110 26.42 23.37 14.31
C THR A 110 25.54 22.59 13.33
N PRO A 111 24.63 21.70 13.79
CA PRO A 111 23.80 20.90 12.90
C PRO A 111 22.85 21.80 12.10
N LYS A 112 22.89 21.64 10.76
CA LYS A 112 22.05 22.37 9.83
C LYS A 112 21.73 21.50 8.63
N CYS A 113 20.46 21.18 8.47
CA CYS A 113 20.00 20.34 7.36
C CYS A 113 20.09 21.10 6.04
N GLN A 114 20.74 20.54 5.03
CA GLN A 114 20.78 21.15 3.70
C GLN A 114 19.45 21.11 2.94
N ILE A 115 18.49 20.30 3.41
CA ILE A 115 17.19 20.13 2.74
C ILE A 115 16.16 21.15 3.24
N CYS A 116 16.00 21.31 4.55
CA CYS A 116 15.04 22.25 5.15
C CYS A 116 15.67 23.47 5.83
N GLY A 117 16.97 23.44 6.15
CA GLY A 117 17.66 24.49 6.90
C GLY A 117 17.52 24.41 8.43
N GLU A 118 16.76 23.44 8.96
CA GLU A 118 16.54 23.27 10.41
C GLU A 118 17.73 22.62 11.13
N ALA A 119 17.75 22.72 12.48
CA ALA A 119 18.84 22.27 13.35
C ALA A 119 18.85 20.74 13.58
N HIS A 120 19.06 19.98 12.51
CA HIS A 120 19.25 18.53 12.55
C HIS A 120 20.14 18.06 11.40
N HIS A 121 20.62 16.81 11.45
CA HIS A 121 21.49 16.26 10.41
C HIS A 121 20.77 16.20 9.05
N THR A 122 21.53 16.33 7.95
CA THR A 122 20.95 16.24 6.61
C THR A 122 20.38 14.84 6.36
N ALA A 123 19.16 14.77 5.82
CA ALA A 123 18.39 13.53 5.58
C ALA A 123 17.97 12.74 6.84
N ASP A 124 18.00 13.36 8.02
CA ASP A 124 17.57 12.72 9.27
C ASP A 124 16.09 12.28 9.25
N ARG A 125 15.72 11.33 10.12
CA ARG A 125 14.36 10.83 10.31
C ARG A 125 13.36 11.94 10.59
N THR A 126 13.80 12.94 11.35
CA THR A 126 13.05 14.15 11.76
C THR A 126 12.76 15.11 10.60
N CYS A 127 13.58 15.10 9.54
CA CYS A 127 13.42 15.99 8.38
C CYS A 127 12.17 15.63 7.56
N LYS A 128 11.10 16.42 7.68
CA LYS A 128 9.88 16.24 6.87
C LYS A 128 10.11 16.62 5.40
N ALA A 129 11.02 17.56 5.13
CA ALA A 129 11.33 18.05 3.79
C ALA A 129 12.16 17.06 2.94
N LYS A 130 12.74 16.01 3.54
CA LYS A 130 13.51 15.00 2.79
C LYS A 130 12.69 14.23 1.77
N TYR A 131 11.37 14.19 1.91
CA TYR A 131 10.49 13.60 0.92
C TYR A 131 10.17 14.65 -0.12
N LYS A 132 10.48 14.40 -1.40
CA LYS A 132 9.98 15.26 -2.49
C LYS A 132 8.47 15.34 -2.32
N GLY A 133 7.95 16.57 -2.29
CA GLY A 133 6.51 16.79 -2.24
C GLY A 133 5.87 15.93 -3.32
N ALA A 134 4.98 15.02 -2.93
CA ALA A 134 4.28 14.19 -3.90
C ALA A 134 3.53 15.15 -4.82
N VAL A 135 4.03 15.29 -6.04
CA VAL A 135 3.39 16.08 -7.08
C VAL A 135 2.05 15.39 -7.33
N ILE A 136 0.97 16.08 -6.93
CA ILE A 136 -0.44 15.83 -7.29
C ILE A 136 -1.12 14.65 -6.56
N VAL A 137 -1.86 14.92 -5.48
CA VAL A 137 -3.24 14.40 -5.29
C VAL A 137 -4.04 15.41 -4.45
N ARG A 138 -3.50 15.90 -3.32
CA ARG A 138 -4.28 16.73 -2.39
C ARG A 138 -4.63 18.15 -2.85
N ARG A 139 -3.92 18.71 -3.83
CA ARG A 139 -4.14 20.10 -4.25
C ARG A 139 -5.21 20.25 -5.33
N LYS A 140 -5.53 19.18 -6.08
CA LYS A 140 -6.60 19.22 -7.08
C LYS A 140 -7.97 18.94 -6.49
N GLU A 141 -8.14 18.03 -5.54
CA GLU A 141 -9.45 17.84 -4.89
C GLU A 141 -9.92 19.13 -4.18
N ASN A 142 -9.04 19.85 -3.49
CA ASN A 142 -9.40 21.16 -2.91
C ASN A 142 -9.55 22.29 -3.94
N ALA A 143 -8.95 22.17 -5.14
CA ALA A 143 -9.04 23.20 -6.19
C ALA A 143 -10.20 22.92 -7.16
N GLU A 144 -10.59 21.67 -7.38
CA GLU A 144 -11.74 21.23 -8.17
C GLU A 144 -13.03 21.41 -7.35
N VAL A 145 -13.03 21.05 -6.05
CA VAL A 145 -14.13 21.43 -5.13
C VAL A 145 -14.26 22.95 -4.96
N ALA A 146 -13.19 23.71 -5.16
CA ALA A 146 -13.23 25.18 -5.17
C ALA A 146 -13.62 25.78 -6.54
N ARG A 147 -13.52 25.03 -7.65
CA ARG A 147 -13.90 25.47 -9.00
C ARG A 147 -15.31 25.06 -9.38
N ASP A 148 -15.83 23.95 -8.83
CA ASP A 148 -17.25 23.59 -8.95
C ASP A 148 -18.15 24.50 -8.07
N ARG A 149 -17.53 25.37 -7.27
CA ARG A 149 -18.17 26.54 -6.67
C ARG A 149 -17.84 27.79 -7.47
N ASP A 150 -18.07 27.78 -8.79
CA ASP A 150 -18.02 29.04 -9.53
C ASP A 150 -19.33 29.83 -9.33
N PRO A 151 -19.22 31.11 -8.94
CA PRO A 151 -20.35 32.02 -8.89
C PRO A 151 -20.83 32.30 -10.31
N THR A 152 -22.15 32.41 -10.47
CA THR A 152 -22.85 32.75 -11.71
C THR A 152 -22.18 33.89 -12.48
N PRO A 153 -22.07 33.78 -13.82
CA PRO A 153 -21.39 34.76 -14.66
C PRO A 153 -22.38 35.87 -15.04
N ASP A 154 -22.56 36.86 -14.17
CA ASP A 154 -23.11 38.17 -14.57
C ASP A 154 -22.34 39.25 -13.83
N GLY A 155 -21.59 40.07 -14.59
CA GLY A 155 -20.91 41.26 -14.07
C GLY A 155 -19.40 41.30 -14.29
N ALA A 156 -18.94 41.12 -15.53
CA ALA A 156 -17.69 41.72 -15.95
C ALA A 156 -17.85 43.26 -15.91
N LEU A 157 -16.78 43.94 -15.47
CA LEU A 157 -16.58 45.40 -15.35
C LEU A 157 -16.73 46.01 -13.95
N ALA A 158 -15.84 45.67 -13.02
CA ALA A 158 -15.36 46.64 -12.04
C ALA A 158 -13.96 46.28 -11.51
N ARG A 159 -13.16 47.33 -11.32
CA ARG A 159 -11.75 47.34 -10.89
C ARG A 159 -11.56 46.52 -9.60
N GLY A 160 -10.40 45.87 -9.48
CA GLY A 160 -10.11 44.85 -8.47
C GLY A 160 -10.37 45.24 -7.01
N PRO A 161 -10.71 44.28 -6.13
CA PRO A 161 -11.05 44.59 -4.77
C PRO A 161 -9.80 44.68 -3.89
N ARG A 162 -9.71 45.80 -3.15
CA ARG A 162 -8.99 45.85 -1.88
C ARG A 162 -9.58 44.78 -0.95
N ARG A 163 -8.71 44.04 -0.25
CA ARG A 163 -9.10 43.17 0.86
C ARG A 163 -9.92 43.96 1.88
N LEU A 164 -11.22 43.69 1.93
CA LEU A 164 -12.05 44.08 3.06
C LEU A 164 -11.88 43.06 4.18
N THR A 165 -11.86 43.57 5.40
CA THR A 165 -11.70 42.76 6.61
C THR A 165 -13.07 42.33 7.12
N TRP A 166 -13.13 41.27 7.94
CA TRP A 166 -14.38 40.74 8.50
C TRP A 166 -15.20 41.79 9.28
N SER A 167 -14.55 42.85 9.76
CA SER A 167 -15.18 43.98 10.45
C SER A 167 -16.07 44.83 9.54
N ASP A 168 -15.76 44.89 8.24
CA ASP A 168 -16.50 45.71 7.26
C ASP A 168 -17.84 45.06 6.84
N ILE A 169 -17.99 43.75 7.06
CA ILE A 169 -19.17 42.96 6.66
C ILE A 169 -20.28 43.06 7.72
N VAL A 170 -19.95 43.30 8.98
CA VAL A 170 -20.94 43.34 10.08
C VAL A 170 -21.61 44.72 10.20
N ALA A 171 -21.00 45.79 9.67
CA ALA A 171 -21.50 47.15 9.82
C ALA A 171 -22.58 47.59 8.81
N LYS A 172 -23.02 46.72 7.89
CA LYS A 172 -23.91 47.12 6.77
C LYS A 172 -25.32 46.53 6.80
N ARG A 173 -25.78 46.06 7.97
CA ARG A 173 -27.07 45.37 8.10
C ARG A 173 -28.24 46.26 8.54
N ASP A 174 -28.04 47.56 8.69
CA ASP A 174 -29.11 48.50 9.01
C ASP A 174 -29.10 49.66 8.00
N GLY A 175 -30.16 49.80 7.20
CA GLY A 175 -30.44 51.01 6.43
C GLY A 175 -30.78 50.81 4.95
N ASP A 176 -32.06 50.98 4.65
CA ASP A 176 -32.61 51.66 3.47
C ASP A 176 -32.69 50.93 2.11
N SER A 177 -33.86 50.33 1.91
CA SER A 177 -34.84 50.73 0.88
C SER A 177 -34.32 51.49 -0.35
N VAL A 178 -34.15 50.76 -1.47
CA VAL A 178 -34.49 51.29 -2.80
C VAL A 178 -35.21 50.21 -3.60
N GLN A 179 -36.45 50.53 -3.95
CA GLN A 179 -37.31 49.77 -4.84
C GLN A 179 -36.68 49.65 -6.24
N SER A 180 -36.72 48.46 -6.82
CA SER A 180 -36.65 48.28 -8.27
C SER A 180 -37.82 47.39 -8.69
N PRO A 181 -38.78 47.92 -9.47
CA PRO A 181 -39.92 47.15 -9.94
C PRO A 181 -39.62 46.55 -11.32
N LEU A 182 -40.37 45.49 -11.64
CA LEU A 182 -40.59 44.92 -12.97
C LEU A 182 -39.49 43.98 -13.51
N LEU A 183 -39.68 42.67 -13.24
CA LEU A 183 -39.75 41.61 -14.26
C LEU A 183 -40.36 40.36 -13.60
N SER A 184 -41.69 40.34 -13.56
CA SER A 184 -42.51 39.23 -13.10
C SER A 184 -42.67 38.19 -14.21
N GLY A 185 -41.78 37.20 -14.25
CA GLY A 185 -41.92 35.96 -15.02
C GLY A 185 -41.96 34.77 -14.06
N SER A 186 -43.17 34.36 -13.70
CA SER A 186 -43.50 33.40 -12.65
C SER A 186 -43.15 31.95 -13.01
N LEU A 187 -42.06 31.42 -12.45
CA LEU A 187 -41.90 30.00 -12.13
C LEU A 187 -41.21 29.87 -10.75
N ARG A 188 -41.94 30.24 -9.69
CA ARG A 188 -41.60 29.77 -8.35
C ARG A 188 -41.93 28.27 -8.30
N ALA A 189 -41.01 27.44 -8.78
CA ALA A 189 -41.06 26.01 -8.56
C ALA A 189 -41.14 25.79 -7.05
N ALA A 190 -42.28 25.29 -6.59
CA ALA A 190 -42.46 24.93 -5.19
C ALA A 190 -41.30 24.01 -4.78
N PRO A 191 -40.68 24.22 -3.60
CA PRO A 191 -39.67 23.29 -3.10
C PRO A 191 -40.32 21.90 -3.06
N ASP A 192 -39.72 20.99 -3.82
CA ASP A 192 -40.19 19.63 -4.01
C ASP A 192 -40.33 18.96 -2.64
N ARG A 193 -41.57 18.92 -2.11
CA ARG A 193 -41.88 18.41 -0.75
C ARG A 193 -41.37 16.99 -0.56
N ASP A 194 -41.27 16.22 -1.65
CA ASP A 194 -40.74 14.87 -1.65
C ASP A 194 -39.23 14.82 -1.34
N LEU A 195 -38.45 15.81 -1.74
CA LEU A 195 -37.02 15.83 -1.46
C LEU A 195 -36.74 16.04 0.05
N ALA A 196 -37.51 16.93 0.69
CA ALA A 196 -37.40 17.18 2.12
C ALA A 196 -37.75 15.92 2.94
N ALA A 197 -38.84 15.23 2.59
CA ALA A 197 -39.23 13.97 3.23
C ALA A 197 -38.19 12.85 3.03
N ARG A 198 -37.56 12.79 1.85
CA ARG A 198 -36.48 11.82 1.58
C ARG A 198 -35.22 12.13 2.40
N MET A 199 -34.85 13.39 2.56
CA MET A 199 -33.72 13.79 3.41
C MET A 199 -33.95 13.45 4.88
N GLU A 200 -35.15 13.69 5.40
CA GLU A 200 -35.50 13.33 6.78
C GLU A 200 -35.39 11.82 7.02
N ASN A 201 -35.86 11.00 6.08
CA ASN A 201 -35.70 9.54 6.14
C ASN A 201 -34.22 9.11 6.12
N VAL A 202 -33.38 9.75 5.30
CA VAL A 202 -31.94 9.46 5.25
C VAL A 202 -31.26 9.83 6.57
N GLU A 203 -31.62 10.95 7.18
CA GLU A 203 -31.10 11.35 8.49
C GLU A 203 -31.51 10.36 9.59
N LYS A 204 -32.75 9.88 9.56
CA LYS A 204 -33.25 8.86 10.49
C LYS A 204 -32.47 7.55 10.36
N VAL A 205 -32.29 7.03 9.14
CA VAL A 205 -31.50 5.80 8.88
C VAL A 205 -30.05 5.98 9.32
N ASN A 206 -29.45 7.13 9.02
CA ASN A 206 -28.08 7.43 9.45
C ASN A 206 -27.93 7.50 10.98
N LYS A 207 -28.95 7.98 11.68
CA LYS A 207 -28.98 7.99 13.15
C LYS A 207 -29.06 6.57 13.71
N GLU A 208 -29.97 5.74 13.20
CA GLU A 208 -30.12 4.34 13.60
C GLU A 208 -28.83 3.55 13.38
N LEU A 209 -28.18 3.72 12.22
CA LEU A 209 -26.91 3.06 11.89
C LEU A 209 -25.78 3.48 12.83
N ARG A 210 -25.72 4.76 13.24
CA ARG A 210 -24.73 5.23 14.22
C ARG A 210 -24.98 4.60 15.59
N GLU A 211 -26.22 4.52 16.03
CA GLU A 211 -26.57 3.88 17.29
C GLU A 211 -26.21 2.39 17.27
N GLU A 212 -26.50 1.68 16.18
CA GLU A 212 -26.12 0.27 16.01
C GLU A 212 -24.60 0.06 16.08
N LEU A 213 -23.82 0.90 15.38
CA LEU A 213 -22.36 0.87 15.46
C LEU A 213 -21.84 1.08 16.89
N THR A 214 -22.48 1.94 17.68
CA THR A 214 -22.09 2.12 19.10
C THR A 214 -22.44 0.90 19.95
N ARG A 215 -23.57 0.23 19.70
CA ARG A 215 -23.95 -1.02 20.39
C ARG A 215 -22.96 -2.13 20.07
N ALA A 216 -22.62 -2.31 18.79
CA ALA A 216 -21.64 -3.29 18.34
C ALA A 216 -20.25 -3.06 18.98
N ARG A 217 -19.80 -1.80 19.06
CA ARG A 217 -18.54 -1.46 19.74
C ARG A 217 -18.55 -1.82 21.22
N LYS A 218 -19.63 -1.50 21.94
CA LYS A 218 -19.80 -1.87 23.36
C LYS A 218 -19.80 -3.39 23.55
N GLN A 219 -20.40 -4.14 22.62
CA GLN A 219 -20.38 -5.60 22.68
C GLN A 219 -18.98 -6.17 22.43
N ASN A 220 -18.24 -5.64 21.46
CA ASN A 220 -16.86 -6.03 21.20
C ASN A 220 -15.95 -5.72 22.40
N GLU A 221 -16.13 -4.56 23.04
CA GLU A 221 -15.40 -4.23 24.27
C GLU A 221 -15.67 -5.23 25.40
N LYS A 222 -16.95 -5.62 25.60
CA LYS A 222 -17.29 -6.68 26.57
C LYS A 222 -16.65 -8.02 26.23
N SER A 223 -16.58 -8.39 24.95
CA SER A 223 -15.92 -9.63 24.51
C SER A 223 -14.41 -9.58 24.74
N LEU A 224 -13.76 -8.43 24.50
CA LEU A 224 -12.33 -8.25 24.76
C LEU A 224 -12.01 -8.39 26.25
N ARG A 225 -12.81 -7.79 27.15
CA ARG A 225 -12.64 -7.98 28.60
C ARG A 225 -12.75 -9.45 29.01
N LYS A 226 -13.71 -10.20 28.47
CA LYS A 226 -13.83 -11.65 28.72
C LYS A 226 -12.61 -12.42 28.23
N ILE A 227 -12.02 -12.04 27.10
CA ILE A 227 -10.80 -12.67 26.59
C ILE A 227 -9.62 -12.38 27.52
N GLU A 228 -9.47 -11.14 28.01
CA GLU A 228 -8.44 -10.78 28.99
C GLU A 228 -8.62 -11.54 30.32
N ASP A 229 -9.84 -11.65 30.84
CA ASP A 229 -10.15 -12.44 32.04
C ASP A 229 -9.77 -13.92 31.84
N LEU A 230 -10.11 -14.51 30.68
CA LEU A 230 -9.74 -15.88 30.36
C LEU A 230 -8.22 -16.06 30.28
N GLN A 231 -7.50 -15.10 29.68
CA GLN A 231 -6.02 -15.13 29.66
C GLN A 231 -5.42 -15.06 31.06
N GLN A 232 -5.97 -14.25 31.95
CA GLN A 232 -5.54 -14.19 33.35
C GLN A 232 -5.78 -15.53 34.07
N THR A 233 -6.96 -16.14 33.90
CA THR A 233 -7.23 -17.46 34.50
C THR A 233 -6.30 -18.55 33.98
N LEU A 234 -5.95 -18.54 32.69
CA LEU A 234 -4.99 -19.47 32.10
C LEU A 234 -3.59 -19.30 32.73
N ASN A 235 -3.12 -18.06 32.88
CA ASN A 235 -1.81 -17.77 33.48
C ASN A 235 -1.75 -18.19 34.96
N GLU A 236 -2.84 -17.99 35.71
CA GLU A 236 -2.93 -18.45 37.10
C GLU A 236 -2.89 -19.98 37.21
N LEU A 237 -3.58 -20.69 36.30
CA LEU A 237 -3.50 -22.16 36.24
C LEU A 237 -2.09 -22.64 35.88
N LEU A 238 -1.43 -22.01 34.92
CA LEU A 238 -0.04 -22.32 34.56
C LEU A 238 0.91 -22.12 35.75
N LYS A 239 0.74 -21.03 36.49
CA LYS A 239 1.53 -20.74 37.70
C LYS A 239 1.35 -21.82 38.78
N ARG A 240 0.10 -22.21 39.06
CA ARG A 240 -0.21 -23.28 40.04
C ARG A 240 0.37 -24.64 39.64
N MET A 241 0.37 -24.95 38.34
CA MET A 241 1.00 -26.18 37.85
C MET A 241 2.53 -26.15 38.00
N GLY A 242 3.17 -25.00 37.77
CA GLY A 242 4.61 -24.84 37.97
C GLY A 242 5.04 -25.00 39.43
N GLU A 243 4.30 -24.38 40.37
CA GLU A 243 4.58 -24.48 41.81
C GLU A 243 4.39 -25.90 42.36
N SER A 244 3.46 -26.67 41.79
CA SER A 244 3.22 -28.06 42.21
C SER A 244 4.32 -29.05 41.80
N SER A 245 5.22 -28.69 40.87
CA SER A 245 6.29 -29.58 40.38
C SER A 245 7.59 -29.57 41.20
N VAL A 246 7.77 -28.67 42.17
CA VAL A 246 9.04 -28.49 42.92
C VAL A 246 9.13 -29.40 44.17
N GLY A 247 8.10 -30.23 44.43
CA GLY A 247 7.98 -31.00 45.67
C GLY A 247 8.31 -32.49 45.61
N ILE A 248 9.09 -32.98 44.62
CA ILE A 248 9.60 -34.37 44.69
C ILE A 248 10.94 -34.35 45.42
N PRO A 249 11.01 -34.74 46.71
CA PRO A 249 12.27 -34.86 47.42
C PRO A 249 13.15 -35.87 46.69
N SER A 250 14.27 -35.36 46.15
CA SER A 250 15.36 -36.17 45.60
C SER A 250 16.07 -36.89 46.74
N SER A 251 15.47 -37.99 47.21
CA SER A 251 16.11 -38.92 48.16
C SER A 251 16.36 -40.26 47.49
N CYS A 252 17.36 -40.30 46.61
CA CYS A 252 18.07 -41.53 46.26
C CYS A 252 19.55 -41.20 46.05
N THR A 253 20.24 -41.03 47.18
CA THR A 253 21.69 -41.19 47.30
C THR A 253 22.06 -42.64 46.98
N SER A 254 22.77 -42.87 45.88
CA SER A 254 23.59 -44.08 45.70
C SER A 254 24.90 -43.76 44.98
N ALA A 255 25.94 -43.60 45.80
CA ALA A 255 27.36 -43.99 45.67
C ALA A 255 28.22 -43.59 44.44
N PRO A 256 29.47 -43.15 44.65
CA PRO A 256 30.46 -42.91 43.60
C PRO A 256 31.42 -44.09 43.38
N ARG A 257 31.84 -44.30 42.12
CA ARG A 257 33.08 -44.98 41.69
C ARG A 257 33.65 -44.07 40.58
N GLY A 258 34.80 -43.40 40.71
CA GLY A 258 36.18 -43.94 40.72
C GLY A 258 36.54 -44.44 39.30
N ALA A 259 37.63 -44.14 38.61
CA ALA A 259 38.81 -43.27 38.76
C ALA A 259 39.55 -43.32 37.38
N ALA A 260 40.36 -42.30 37.04
CA ALA A 260 41.57 -42.29 36.17
C ALA A 260 41.73 -40.86 35.57
N GLU A 261 42.67 -40.02 36.01
CA GLU A 261 44.11 -39.98 35.66
C GLU A 261 44.35 -39.84 34.13
N ARG A 262 45.17 -38.94 33.57
CA ARG A 262 46.40 -38.29 34.05
C ARG A 262 46.86 -37.20 33.04
N GLY A 263 47.57 -36.18 33.56
CA GLY A 263 48.65 -35.40 32.92
C GLY A 263 48.30 -34.27 31.95
N ASP A 264 49.10 -33.23 31.75
CA ASP A 264 50.20 -32.63 32.51
C ASP A 264 50.50 -31.26 31.85
N ALA A 265 51.27 -30.42 32.55
CA ALA A 265 51.56 -29.01 32.33
C ALA A 265 52.06 -28.57 30.95
N THR A 266 51.86 -27.29 30.62
CA THR A 266 52.97 -26.34 30.38
C THR A 266 52.46 -24.90 30.29
N ALA A 267 53.18 -24.00 30.97
CA ALA A 267 53.04 -22.56 30.91
C ALA A 267 54.00 -21.99 29.85
N THR A 268 53.58 -20.99 29.10
CA THR A 268 54.47 -19.94 28.58
C THR A 268 53.72 -18.62 28.40
N ARG A 269 54.50 -17.57 28.64
CA ARG A 269 54.22 -16.14 28.67
C ARG A 269 54.83 -15.51 27.40
N GLY A 270 54.22 -14.46 26.86
CA GLY A 270 54.77 -13.60 25.78
C GLY A 270 53.62 -12.93 25.03
N GLU A 271 53.32 -11.65 25.25
CA GLU A 271 53.94 -10.46 24.61
C GLU A 271 53.65 -10.34 23.09
N GLU A 272 52.92 -9.25 22.78
CA GLU A 272 53.00 -8.37 21.61
C GLU A 272 52.98 -8.94 20.18
N GLY A 273 52.04 -8.46 19.37
CA GLY A 273 52.00 -8.78 17.94
C GLY A 273 50.78 -8.23 17.20
N GLU A 274 50.78 -6.92 17.01
CA GLU A 274 50.07 -6.21 15.94
C GLU A 274 50.24 -6.93 14.59
N LYS A 275 49.14 -7.26 13.91
CA LYS A 275 49.10 -7.56 12.47
C LYS A 275 47.68 -7.47 11.93
N ASP A 276 47.49 -6.44 11.11
CA ASP A 276 46.51 -6.40 10.03
C ASP A 276 46.56 -7.72 9.24
N MET A 277 45.41 -8.36 9.05
CA MET A 277 45.28 -9.45 8.10
C MET A 277 43.95 -9.36 7.37
N CYS A 278 44.07 -9.03 6.08
CA CYS A 278 43.04 -9.06 5.07
C CYS A 278 42.35 -10.43 5.03
N CYS A 279 41.02 -10.45 5.13
CA CYS A 279 40.22 -11.61 4.74
C CYS A 279 39.80 -11.44 3.28
N GLY A 280 40.69 -11.82 2.37
CA GLY A 280 40.29 -12.42 1.11
C GLY A 280 39.91 -13.87 1.39
N GLY A 281 38.65 -14.21 1.12
CA GLY A 281 38.14 -15.58 1.15
C GLY A 281 37.46 -15.82 -0.18
N GLU A 282 38.25 -16.31 -1.12
CA GLU A 282 37.79 -17.18 -2.20
C GLU A 282 37.11 -18.39 -1.55
N ASP A 283 35.99 -18.87 -2.11
CA ASP A 283 35.67 -20.30 -2.13
C ASP A 283 34.44 -20.58 -3.00
N GLU A 284 34.74 -21.35 -4.04
CA GLU A 284 33.98 -22.48 -4.58
C GLU A 284 32.58 -22.27 -5.17
N ALA A 285 32.56 -22.31 -6.50
CA ALA A 285 31.40 -22.67 -7.30
C ALA A 285 31.02 -24.15 -7.08
N PRO A 286 29.72 -24.49 -6.94
CA PRO A 286 29.29 -25.87 -7.09
C PRO A 286 28.95 -26.16 -8.57
N ALA A 287 29.56 -27.24 -9.05
CA ALA A 287 29.38 -27.84 -10.35
C ALA A 287 27.92 -28.22 -10.65
N GLU A 288 27.57 -28.09 -11.93
CA GLU A 288 26.35 -28.60 -12.53
C GLU A 288 26.29 -30.14 -12.42
N VAL A 289 25.29 -30.67 -11.71
CA VAL A 289 24.93 -32.09 -11.76
C VAL A 289 23.59 -32.21 -12.48
N GLY A 290 23.66 -32.65 -13.74
CA GLY A 290 22.51 -32.98 -14.57
C GLY A 290 21.72 -34.15 -13.99
N SER A 291 20.51 -33.87 -13.50
CA SER A 291 19.54 -34.90 -13.11
C SER A 291 18.70 -35.34 -14.31
N LYS A 292 19.06 -36.48 -14.89
CA LYS A 292 18.19 -37.30 -15.75
C LYS A 292 16.94 -37.69 -14.97
N ARG A 293 15.78 -37.18 -15.39
CA ARG A 293 14.46 -37.68 -14.95
C ARG A 293 14.28 -39.12 -15.45
N LYS A 294 14.27 -40.08 -14.53
CA LYS A 294 13.68 -41.41 -14.74
C LYS A 294 12.20 -41.36 -14.35
N SER A 295 11.35 -41.81 -15.25
CA SER A 295 9.92 -42.02 -15.09
C SER A 295 9.61 -43.02 -13.96
N PRO A 296 8.51 -42.87 -13.20
CA PRO A 296 8.08 -43.89 -12.25
C PRO A 296 7.23 -44.93 -12.99
N SER A 297 7.82 -46.10 -13.26
CA SER A 297 7.09 -47.32 -13.60
C SER A 297 7.12 -48.26 -12.40
N ASP A 298 5.93 -48.63 -11.95
CA ASP A 298 5.58 -49.91 -11.32
C ASP A 298 6.49 -50.42 -10.19
N VAL A 299 6.24 -49.92 -8.97
CA VAL A 299 6.59 -50.63 -7.74
C VAL A 299 5.34 -51.32 -7.22
N GLN A 300 5.26 -52.63 -7.44
CA GLN A 300 4.25 -53.47 -6.81
C GLN A 300 4.50 -53.54 -5.28
N PRO A 301 3.43 -53.52 -4.45
CA PRO A 301 3.58 -53.65 -3.01
C PRO A 301 3.91 -55.10 -2.67
N SER A 302 5.12 -55.31 -2.14
CA SER A 302 5.48 -56.55 -1.45
C SER A 302 4.57 -56.73 -0.24
N LYS A 303 3.65 -57.68 -0.37
CA LYS A 303 2.96 -58.33 0.75
C LYS A 303 4.01 -59.11 1.55
N ASP A 304 3.69 -59.36 2.80
CA ASP A 304 4.47 -60.20 3.74
C ASP A 304 5.48 -59.40 4.58
N VAL A 305 4.95 -58.51 5.42
CA VAL A 305 5.56 -58.19 6.71
C VAL A 305 4.65 -58.79 7.78
N ASP A 306 5.13 -59.85 8.41
CA ASP A 306 4.46 -60.54 9.51
C ASP A 306 4.15 -59.55 10.63
N ASN A 307 2.87 -59.19 10.75
CA ASN A 307 2.32 -58.47 11.89
C ASN A 307 2.33 -59.40 13.10
N HIS A 308 3.49 -59.52 13.76
CA HIS A 308 3.54 -59.93 15.15
C HIS A 308 2.80 -58.86 15.96
N ALA A 309 1.52 -59.11 16.22
CA ALA A 309 0.69 -58.38 17.14
C ALA A 309 1.35 -58.43 18.53
N GLN A 310 2.18 -57.43 18.82
CA GLN A 310 2.69 -57.20 20.16
C GLN A 310 1.47 -56.91 21.04
N GLU A 311 1.18 -57.82 21.97
CA GLU A 311 0.16 -57.61 22.98
C GLU A 311 0.40 -56.25 23.66
N PRO A 312 -0.65 -55.42 23.83
CA PRO A 312 -0.51 -54.11 24.44
C PRO A 312 -0.02 -54.29 25.88
N LYS A 313 1.24 -53.93 26.11
CA LYS A 313 1.87 -53.95 27.44
C LYS A 313 0.96 -53.21 28.41
N ARG A 314 0.55 -53.89 29.49
CA ARG A 314 -0.34 -53.32 30.50
C ARG A 314 0.26 -52.00 31.02
N PRO A 315 -0.50 -50.89 31.00
CA PRO A 315 0.00 -49.59 31.41
C PRO A 315 0.44 -49.63 32.86
N ARG A 316 1.59 -49.00 33.16
CA ARG A 316 2.13 -48.94 34.51
C ARG A 316 1.20 -48.10 35.38
N PRO A 317 1.14 -48.30 36.71
CA PRO A 317 0.21 -47.59 37.59
C PRO A 317 0.31 -46.05 37.52
N GLY A 318 1.47 -45.51 37.16
CA GLY A 318 1.67 -44.06 36.93
C GLY A 318 0.99 -43.51 35.67
N ASP A 319 0.73 -44.37 34.67
CA ASP A 319 0.23 -43.96 33.35
C ASP A 319 -1.26 -43.62 33.39
N ARG A 320 -2.01 -44.08 34.40
CA ARG A 320 -3.45 -43.79 34.54
C ARG A 320 -3.76 -42.30 34.61
N LYS A 321 -2.91 -41.52 35.29
CA LYS A 321 -3.07 -40.07 35.38
C LYS A 321 -2.77 -39.39 34.04
N ILE A 322 -1.79 -39.92 33.29
CA ILE A 322 -1.42 -39.40 31.97
C ILE A 322 -2.59 -39.63 30.99
N TYR A 323 -3.16 -40.85 30.95
CA TYR A 323 -4.32 -41.14 30.10
C TYR A 323 -5.54 -40.28 30.44
N ALA A 324 -5.80 -40.01 31.73
CA ALA A 324 -6.90 -39.12 32.12
C ALA A 324 -6.68 -37.67 31.65
N ILE A 325 -5.43 -37.18 31.68
CA ILE A 325 -5.09 -35.85 31.15
C ILE A 325 -5.22 -35.83 29.63
N GLU A 326 -4.71 -36.83 28.93
CA GLU A 326 -4.84 -36.96 27.46
C GLU A 326 -6.33 -37.01 27.04
N GLU A 327 -7.16 -37.74 27.77
CA GLU A 327 -8.61 -37.79 27.51
C GLU A 327 -9.27 -36.41 27.71
N MET A 328 -8.90 -35.68 28.77
CA MET A 328 -9.40 -34.32 28.99
C MET A 328 -8.95 -33.34 27.90
N VAL A 329 -7.68 -33.41 27.49
CA VAL A 329 -7.14 -32.59 26.39
C VAL A 329 -7.90 -32.89 25.09
N ASN A 330 -8.08 -34.16 24.73
CA ASN A 330 -8.82 -34.55 23.54
C ASN A 330 -10.28 -34.08 23.59
N LYS A 331 -10.95 -34.16 24.74
CA LYS A 331 -12.31 -33.61 24.93
C LYS A 331 -12.36 -32.09 24.73
N LEU A 332 -11.36 -31.36 25.25
CA LEU A 332 -11.25 -29.91 25.07
C LEU A 332 -10.99 -29.55 23.59
N THR A 333 -10.05 -30.24 22.93
CA THR A 333 -9.74 -30.06 21.50
C THR A 333 -10.98 -30.26 20.63
N ASN A 334 -11.68 -31.38 20.80
CA ASN A 334 -12.91 -31.68 20.06
C ASN A 334 -14.01 -30.64 20.33
N LYS A 335 -14.11 -30.12 21.56
CA LYS A 335 -15.07 -29.06 21.89
C LYS A 335 -14.71 -27.75 21.21
N THR A 336 -13.42 -27.39 21.16
CA THR A 336 -12.95 -26.18 20.46
C THR A 336 -13.14 -26.27 18.96
N GLU A 337 -12.90 -27.43 18.35
CA GLU A 337 -13.13 -27.66 16.91
C GLU A 337 -14.61 -27.48 16.56
N ARG A 338 -15.53 -28.08 17.33
CA ARG A 338 -16.98 -27.91 17.11
C ARG A 338 -17.43 -26.46 17.26
N MET A 339 -16.88 -25.72 18.23
CA MET A 339 -17.16 -24.28 18.37
C MET A 339 -16.69 -23.51 17.15
N PHE A 340 -15.50 -23.83 16.63
CA PHE A 340 -14.93 -23.17 15.45
C PHE A 340 -15.73 -23.47 14.19
N GLU A 341 -16.12 -24.72 13.96
CA GLU A 341 -17.01 -25.12 12.86
C GLU A 341 -18.35 -24.38 12.92
N THR A 342 -18.95 -24.26 14.11
CA THR A 342 -20.21 -23.51 14.30
C THR A 342 -20.05 -22.03 13.91
N LEU A 343 -18.93 -21.41 14.28
CA LEU A 343 -18.64 -20.02 13.92
C LEU A 343 -18.41 -19.85 12.41
N LEU A 344 -17.70 -20.79 11.77
CA LEU A 344 -17.50 -20.77 10.32
C LEU A 344 -18.82 -20.89 9.56
N THR A 345 -19.71 -21.78 9.98
CA THR A 345 -21.04 -21.94 9.38
C THR A 345 -21.84 -20.65 9.47
N ARG A 346 -21.92 -20.01 10.65
CA ARG A 346 -22.61 -18.72 10.83
C ARG A 346 -22.02 -17.61 9.96
N LEU A 347 -20.70 -17.59 9.80
CA LEU A 347 -20.03 -16.60 8.97
C LEU A 347 -20.33 -16.82 7.47
N ASN A 348 -20.42 -18.08 7.04
CA ASN A 348 -20.82 -18.43 5.68
C ASN A 348 -22.29 -18.08 5.40
N GLU A 349 -23.20 -18.37 6.34
CA GLU A 349 -24.61 -17.97 6.26
C GLU A 349 -24.75 -16.45 6.14
N SER A 350 -24.10 -15.68 7.02
CA SER A 350 -24.10 -14.22 6.95
C SER A 350 -23.53 -13.69 5.64
N ASN A 351 -22.47 -14.31 5.12
CA ASN A 351 -21.92 -13.94 3.80
C ASN A 351 -22.90 -14.25 2.66
N ALA A 352 -23.61 -15.38 2.72
CA ALA A 352 -24.62 -15.75 1.75
C ALA A 352 -25.80 -14.74 1.77
N GLU A 353 -26.25 -14.32 2.94
CA GLU A 353 -27.27 -13.27 3.10
C GLU A 353 -26.83 -11.95 2.48
N ARG A 354 -25.61 -11.48 2.75
CA ARG A 354 -25.09 -10.25 2.12
C ARG A 354 -25.00 -10.39 0.60
N ASN A 355 -24.55 -11.54 0.10
CA ASN A 355 -24.48 -11.79 -1.34
C ASN A 355 -25.87 -11.78 -1.98
N ALA A 356 -26.89 -12.35 -1.31
CA ALA A 356 -28.27 -12.28 -1.76
C ALA A 356 -28.80 -10.83 -1.78
N GLN A 357 -28.46 -10.02 -0.77
CA GLN A 357 -28.79 -8.59 -0.75
C GLN A 357 -28.12 -7.84 -1.91
N TYR A 358 -26.84 -8.09 -2.19
CA TYR A 358 -26.16 -7.48 -3.34
C TYR A 358 -26.79 -7.89 -4.67
N ALA A 359 -27.16 -9.17 -4.81
CA ALA A 359 -27.84 -9.68 -6.00
C ALA A 359 -29.21 -8.99 -6.21
N ALA A 360 -29.94 -8.67 -5.14
CA ALA A 360 -31.21 -7.97 -5.21
C ALA A 360 -31.07 -6.48 -5.61
N VAL A 361 -29.96 -5.82 -5.24
CA VAL A 361 -29.70 -4.41 -5.58
C VAL A 361 -29.16 -4.24 -7.01
N ASN A 362 -28.42 -5.23 -7.52
CA ASN A 362 -27.79 -5.16 -8.84
C ASN A 362 -28.76 -4.81 -10.01
N PRO A 363 -29.97 -5.39 -10.12
CA PRO A 363 -30.90 -5.01 -11.19
C PRO A 363 -31.41 -3.56 -11.07
N GLN A 364 -31.52 -3.03 -9.85
CA GLN A 364 -31.88 -1.62 -9.66
C GLN A 364 -30.77 -0.70 -10.15
N LEU A 365 -29.51 -1.05 -9.89
CA LEU A 365 -28.36 -0.31 -10.40
C LEU A 365 -28.30 -0.36 -11.93
N ALA A 366 -28.55 -1.52 -12.53
CA ALA A 366 -28.65 -1.65 -13.99
C ALA A 366 -29.75 -0.77 -14.58
N ALA A 367 -30.92 -0.71 -13.95
CA ALA A 367 -32.02 0.16 -14.38
C ALA A 367 -31.65 1.66 -14.30
N VAL A 368 -30.92 2.08 -13.27
CA VAL A 368 -30.41 3.45 -13.14
C VAL A 368 -29.40 3.76 -14.26
N ASN A 369 -28.47 2.86 -14.55
CA ASN A 369 -27.49 3.06 -15.62
C ASN A 369 -28.16 3.18 -16.99
N ASN A 370 -29.14 2.33 -17.30
CA ASN A 370 -29.91 2.44 -18.55
C ASN A 370 -30.60 3.81 -18.67
N ARG A 371 -31.13 4.33 -17.56
CA ARG A 371 -31.78 5.65 -17.54
C ARG A 371 -30.79 6.80 -17.73
N ILE A 372 -29.56 6.65 -17.24
CA ILE A 372 -28.48 7.61 -17.52
C ILE A 372 -28.13 7.60 -19.01
N GLU A 373 -27.96 6.43 -19.61
CA GLU A 373 -27.68 6.32 -21.05
C GLU A 373 -28.80 6.90 -21.92
N ASP A 374 -30.07 6.71 -21.53
CA ASP A 374 -31.21 7.32 -22.21
C ASP A 374 -31.19 8.85 -22.14
N LEU A 375 -30.85 9.40 -20.98
CA LEU A 375 -30.71 10.85 -20.80
C LEU A 375 -29.54 11.41 -21.64
N GLU A 376 -28.41 10.71 -21.67
CA GLU A 376 -27.26 11.10 -22.51
C GLU A 376 -27.64 11.10 -23.99
N ARG A 377 -28.31 10.05 -24.48
CA ARG A 377 -28.84 10.00 -25.86
C ARG A 377 -29.78 11.18 -26.14
N GLY A 378 -30.68 11.52 -25.22
CA GLY A 378 -31.58 12.65 -25.34
C GLY A 378 -30.85 14.00 -25.44
N THR A 379 -29.79 14.20 -24.65
CA THR A 379 -28.99 15.44 -24.70
C THR A 379 -28.25 15.61 -26.03
N VAL A 380 -27.70 14.53 -26.59
CA VAL A 380 -27.04 14.55 -27.91
C VAL A 380 -28.02 14.89 -29.03
N GLN A 381 -29.22 14.30 -29.01
CA GLN A 381 -30.26 14.62 -29.99
C GLN A 381 -30.72 16.07 -29.93
N LEU A 382 -30.91 16.61 -28.71
CA LEU A 382 -31.25 18.02 -28.53
C LEU A 382 -30.15 18.95 -29.05
N GLN A 383 -28.88 18.60 -28.81
CA GLN A 383 -27.75 19.37 -29.32
C GLN A 383 -27.69 19.36 -30.86
N GLN A 384 -27.95 18.21 -31.48
CA GLN A 384 -28.01 18.09 -32.94
C GLN A 384 -29.17 18.91 -33.53
N GLN A 385 -30.35 18.87 -32.90
CA GLN A 385 -31.50 19.67 -33.34
C GLN A 385 -31.26 21.17 -33.20
N GLN A 386 -30.51 21.61 -32.17
CA GLN A 386 -30.09 23.00 -32.05
C GLN A 386 -29.11 23.41 -33.15
N GLN A 387 -28.20 22.52 -33.55
CA GLN A 387 -27.26 22.77 -34.65
C GLN A 387 -27.99 22.93 -35.99
N GLU A 388 -28.98 22.09 -36.28
CA GLU A 388 -29.80 22.19 -37.50
C GLU A 388 -30.65 23.47 -37.54
N ARG A 389 -31.15 23.95 -36.40
CA ARG A 389 -31.88 25.24 -36.32
C ARG A 389 -31.00 26.45 -36.55
N HIS A 390 -29.70 26.33 -36.31
CA HIS A 390 -28.75 27.43 -36.45
C HIS A 390 -28.07 27.47 -37.82
N GLU A 391 -28.36 26.55 -38.75
CA GLU A 391 -28.03 26.76 -40.15
C GLU A 391 -28.95 27.86 -40.71
N PRO A 392 -28.44 29.07 -41.00
CA PRO A 392 -29.27 30.08 -41.62
C PRO A 392 -29.71 29.53 -42.98
N ALA A 393 -31.00 29.68 -43.31
CA ALA A 393 -31.52 29.48 -44.66
C ALA A 393 -30.87 30.52 -45.58
N GLY A 394 -29.61 30.29 -45.93
CA GLY A 394 -28.81 31.09 -46.82
C GLY A 394 -29.29 30.84 -48.23
N GLY A 395 -30.31 31.59 -48.64
CA GLY A 395 -30.56 31.87 -50.04
C GLY A 395 -29.26 32.38 -50.66
N GLY A 396 -28.63 31.53 -51.47
CA GLY A 396 -27.39 31.83 -52.15
C GLY A 396 -27.58 33.02 -53.09
N LEU A 397 -26.85 34.09 -52.83
CA LEU A 397 -26.47 35.02 -53.89
C LEU A 397 -25.10 34.59 -54.43
N PRO A 398 -24.96 34.40 -55.76
CA PRO A 398 -23.68 34.06 -56.37
C PRO A 398 -22.81 35.31 -56.41
N LEU A 399 -21.90 35.45 -55.45
CA LEU A 399 -20.89 36.50 -55.48
C LEU A 399 -19.68 36.02 -56.29
N SER A 400 -19.68 36.51 -57.52
CA SER A 400 -18.59 36.58 -58.47
C SER A 400 -17.28 37.09 -57.87
N GLN A 401 -16.20 36.42 -58.28
CA GLN A 401 -14.87 36.96 -58.57
C GLN A 401 -14.40 38.14 -57.72
N VAL A 402 -13.56 37.86 -56.71
CA VAL A 402 -12.65 38.87 -56.14
C VAL A 402 -11.23 38.30 -56.07
N VAL A 403 -10.48 38.65 -57.11
CA VAL A 403 -9.08 39.08 -57.17
C VAL A 403 -8.12 38.56 -56.08
N ASN A 404 -7.15 37.76 -56.54
CA ASN A 404 -5.91 37.41 -55.87
C ASN A 404 -5.16 38.66 -55.34
N VAL A 405 -4.85 38.68 -54.05
CA VAL A 405 -3.80 39.51 -53.46
C VAL A 405 -2.75 38.58 -52.82
N PRO A 406 -1.46 38.69 -53.18
CA PRO A 406 -0.43 37.81 -52.64
C PRO A 406 -0.07 38.25 -51.20
N THR A 407 -0.29 37.34 -50.24
CA THR A 407 0.12 37.55 -48.86
C THR A 407 1.56 37.09 -48.65
N ILE A 408 2.33 37.99 -48.08
CA ILE A 408 3.76 37.94 -47.77
C ILE A 408 4.10 36.74 -46.86
N LEU A 409 5.16 36.05 -47.26
CA LEU A 409 5.88 35.02 -46.50
C LEU A 409 6.19 35.47 -45.07
N ASN A 410 5.58 34.81 -44.08
CA ASN A 410 6.09 34.82 -42.71
C ASN A 410 6.45 33.38 -42.30
N ARG A 411 7.74 33.09 -42.39
CA ARG A 411 8.38 31.82 -42.02
C ARG A 411 8.43 31.71 -40.50
N GLY A 412 7.37 31.20 -39.88
CA GLY A 412 7.37 30.76 -38.49
C GLY A 412 7.71 29.28 -38.41
N HIS A 413 8.89 28.95 -37.90
CA HIS A 413 9.33 27.58 -37.65
C HIS A 413 8.40 26.88 -36.66
N ASN A 414 7.79 25.76 -37.07
CA ASN A 414 7.19 24.81 -36.13
C ASN A 414 7.61 23.40 -36.55
N ALA A 415 8.78 22.99 -36.07
CA ALA A 415 9.30 21.64 -36.22
C ALA A 415 8.70 20.76 -35.12
N ASN A 416 7.62 20.05 -35.43
CA ASN A 416 7.18 18.89 -34.68
C ASN A 416 7.17 17.70 -35.64
N ALA A 417 8.37 17.15 -35.88
CA ALA A 417 8.56 15.95 -36.66
C ALA A 417 8.30 14.73 -35.78
N THR A 418 7.26 14.00 -36.16
CA THR A 418 7.02 12.59 -35.85
C THR A 418 8.26 11.75 -36.13
N HIS A 419 8.81 11.09 -35.11
CA HIS A 419 9.86 10.09 -35.24
C HIS A 419 9.30 8.74 -34.78
N ASN A 420 8.71 8.01 -35.73
CA ASN A 420 8.51 6.56 -35.63
C ASN A 420 9.24 5.90 -36.80
N ASP A 421 9.77 4.71 -36.53
CA ASP A 421 10.29 3.71 -37.46
C ASP A 421 11.65 3.98 -38.14
N ARG A 422 12.70 3.35 -37.57
CA ARG A 422 13.72 2.52 -38.26
C ARG A 422 14.98 2.37 -37.41
N ARG A 423 15.18 1.19 -36.82
CA ARG A 423 16.49 0.52 -36.61
C ARG A 423 16.19 -0.97 -36.59
N ASP A 424 16.27 -1.66 -37.73
CA ASP A 424 17.47 -2.19 -38.38
C ASP A 424 18.43 -2.90 -37.42
N ALA A 425 18.46 -4.21 -37.64
CA ALA A 425 19.39 -5.18 -37.11
C ALA A 425 20.84 -4.75 -37.31
N ARG A 426 21.62 -4.80 -36.24
CA ARG A 426 23.07 -5.00 -36.33
C ARG A 426 23.45 -6.19 -35.46
N ILE A 427 23.83 -7.22 -36.20
CA ILE A 427 24.66 -8.37 -35.83
C ILE A 427 25.83 -7.86 -34.99
N VAL A 428 25.93 -8.30 -33.74
CA VAL A 428 27.16 -8.20 -32.94
C VAL A 428 27.82 -9.56 -33.00
N ALA A 429 28.93 -9.62 -33.73
CA ALA A 429 29.84 -10.74 -33.75
C ALA A 429 30.56 -10.86 -32.40
N SER A 430 30.64 -12.08 -31.88
CA SER A 430 31.41 -12.47 -30.70
C SER A 430 32.91 -12.26 -30.93
N PRO A 431 33.68 -11.79 -29.93
CA PRO A 431 35.13 -11.84 -29.99
C PRO A 431 35.66 -13.27 -29.69
N PRO A 432 36.78 -13.69 -30.29
CA PRO A 432 37.39 -15.00 -30.03
C PRO A 432 38.10 -15.06 -28.65
N PRO A 433 38.29 -16.27 -28.09
CA PRO A 433 38.98 -16.46 -26.82
C PRO A 433 40.49 -16.21 -26.96
N ASN A 434 41.04 -15.39 -26.07
CA ASN A 434 42.48 -15.28 -25.86
C ASN A 434 42.98 -16.55 -25.15
N THR A 435 43.76 -17.33 -25.87
CA THR A 435 44.75 -18.25 -25.32
C THR A 435 46.05 -17.48 -25.09
N PHE A 436 46.55 -17.46 -23.86
CA PHE A 436 47.97 -17.26 -23.58
C PHE A 436 48.37 -18.16 -22.39
N ASP A 437 49.57 -18.72 -22.56
CA ASP A 437 50.27 -19.74 -21.76
C ASP A 437 50.48 -19.40 -20.28
#